data_AF-A0A1Q6DQZ5-F1
#
_entry.id   AF-A0A1Q6DQZ5-F1
#
_cell.length_a   1.000
_cell.length_b   1.000
_cell.length_c   1.000
_cell.angle_alpha   90.00
_cell.angle_beta   90.00
_cell.angle_gamma   90.00
#
_symmetry.space_group_name_H-M   'P 1'
#
loop_
_entity.id
_entity.type
_entity.pdbx_description
1 polymer ?
#
loop_
_entity_poly.entity_id
_entity_poly.type
_entity_poly.pdbx_seq_one_letter_code
_entity_poly.pdbx_strand_id
1 'polypeptide(L)'
;MNNLRFEEQIINNSHTEFPARYIAACNLRRLIAQNPEQTHLDTIRNLEKLMFDQRLVKQRQSFFFFRETAGAIAESMTGGHDALALQALHSFRNLLRNATGTSLRAATEALGSLPVTLAPPAIAPCPAAPPPEISWDDITERLSVSTNATPFFAGRSLIQPLAGNDRLLVAKFLRKDENSENLRTETAWMHSLRETSALLPNNFHVPRPFTRGDASLFRLSRLPVSPPDRLELHEPYTAIFYVARKDYFSYANEPENFATFRQADTIMGLNSLILGRLAARGIIHTAPIPLFHNRVQRHRREDNGLYDWPRAGRLDQWLASCRFPNLGLTGIRDFEHFAALHQSGERFYWHIGCHILSLLLVAASFFRNKNKELAGLDCAGKPVDARHLFDTIHLKQLLRTILLGYYEGFTGKPLEGELPVNLDILSSRMIEEMGVDRSMEEMLRQVDQQQMSDEEFRDFLLARGFTPEKADLAAKGVADIVLLTGPHLGGFNQQISIPELIEATATMAATCVLGRYLRDTKPMVNQQHEPGTFGRYENNP
;
A
#
# COMPACT_ATOMS: atom_id res chain seq x y z
N MET A 1 -6.15 44.65 19.43
CA MET A 1 -6.73 43.96 18.26
C MET A 1 -6.68 42.47 18.54
N ASN A 2 -7.73 41.72 18.22
CA ASN A 2 -7.70 40.26 18.37
C ASN A 2 -6.59 39.71 17.45
N ASN A 3 -5.55 39.07 18.02
CA ASN A 3 -4.36 38.61 17.29
C ASN A 3 -4.75 37.70 16.11
N LEU A 4 -5.84 36.93 16.24
CA LEU A 4 -6.37 36.07 15.20
C LEU A 4 -6.83 36.87 13.97
N ARG A 5 -7.58 37.96 14.17
CA ARG A 5 -8.06 38.83 13.07
C ARG A 5 -6.92 39.55 12.35
N PHE A 6 -5.85 39.90 13.07
CA PHE A 6 -4.69 40.53 12.46
C PHE A 6 -4.01 39.58 11.46
N GLU A 7 -3.78 38.32 11.86
CA GLU A 7 -3.20 37.32 10.97
C GLU A 7 -4.13 37.00 9.78
N GLU A 8 -5.45 36.91 10.01
CA GLU A 8 -6.42 36.75 8.92
C GLU A 8 -6.35 37.87 7.87
N GLN A 9 -6.19 39.12 8.31
CA GLN A 9 -6.05 40.26 7.40
C GLN A 9 -4.78 40.16 6.56
N ILE A 10 -3.66 39.73 7.16
CA ILE A 10 -2.38 39.57 6.45
C ILE A 10 -2.49 38.50 5.36
N ILE A 11 -3.05 37.33 5.68
CA ILE A 11 -3.14 36.21 4.75
C ILE A 11 -4.12 36.50 3.60
N ASN A 12 -5.24 37.18 3.88
CA ASN A 12 -6.25 37.50 2.87
C ASN A 12 -5.89 38.71 2.00
N ASN A 13 -4.94 39.55 2.41
CA ASN A 13 -4.53 40.71 1.62
C ASN A 13 -3.70 40.31 0.40
N SER A 14 -4.24 40.56 -0.80
CA SER A 14 -3.63 40.24 -2.08
C SER A 14 -2.30 40.93 -2.35
N HIS A 15 -2.00 42.02 -1.64
CA HIS A 15 -0.75 42.78 -1.77
C HIS A 15 0.35 42.30 -0.81
N THR A 16 0.01 41.47 0.19
CA THR A 16 1.00 40.89 1.09
C THR A 16 1.88 39.89 0.33
N GLU A 17 3.19 39.99 0.50
CA GLU A 17 4.17 39.06 -0.07
C GLU A 17 4.04 37.64 0.53
N PHE A 18 4.46 36.64 -0.24
CA PHE A 18 4.33 35.23 0.16
C PHE A 18 4.97 34.90 1.53
N PRO A 19 6.20 35.34 1.87
CA PRO A 19 6.79 35.03 3.18
C PRO A 19 5.96 35.56 4.35
N ALA A 20 5.41 36.77 4.24
CA ALA A 20 4.56 37.34 5.28
C ALA A 20 3.25 36.56 5.45
N ARG A 21 2.63 36.12 4.34
CA ARG A 21 1.45 35.23 4.41
C ARG A 21 1.78 33.88 5.03
N TYR A 22 2.95 33.32 4.74
CA TYR A 22 3.40 32.07 5.34
C TYR A 22 3.57 32.17 6.85
N ILE A 23 4.26 33.21 7.34
CA ILE A 23 4.39 33.45 8.78
C ILE A 23 3.02 33.66 9.44
N ALA A 24 2.13 34.40 8.78
CA ALA A 24 0.78 34.59 9.28
C ALA A 24 -0.02 33.28 9.34
N ALA A 25 0.14 32.38 8.38
CA ALA A 25 -0.48 31.04 8.42
C ALA A 25 0.06 30.20 9.59
N CYS A 26 1.38 30.22 9.85
CA CYS A 26 1.99 29.57 11.01
C CYS A 26 1.43 30.12 12.34
N ASN A 27 1.32 31.45 12.45
CA ASN A 27 0.79 32.12 13.64
C ASN A 27 -0.69 31.79 13.83
N LEU A 28 -1.48 31.85 12.77
CA LEU A 28 -2.91 31.56 12.81
C LEU A 28 -3.17 30.12 13.26
N ARG A 29 -2.44 29.15 12.72
CA ARG A 29 -2.49 27.75 13.18
C ARG A 29 -2.20 27.65 14.68
N ARG A 30 -1.07 28.20 15.14
CA ARG A 30 -0.72 28.21 16.56
C ARG A 30 -1.80 28.85 17.45
N LEU A 31 -2.41 29.95 17.00
CA LEU A 31 -3.48 30.63 17.75
C LEU A 31 -4.74 29.77 17.83
N ILE A 32 -5.12 29.09 16.76
CA ILE A 32 -6.26 28.15 16.71
C ILE A 32 -6.01 26.97 17.66
N ALA A 33 -4.82 26.38 17.65
CA ALA A 33 -4.47 25.29 18.56
C ALA A 33 -4.54 25.71 20.04
N GLN A 34 -4.14 26.95 20.34
CA GLN A 34 -4.09 27.46 21.72
C GLN A 34 -5.45 27.97 22.23
N ASN A 35 -6.30 28.49 21.35
CA ASN A 35 -7.56 29.16 21.70
C ASN A 35 -8.67 28.79 20.69
N PRO A 36 -9.06 27.51 20.59
CA PRO A 36 -10.02 27.06 19.57
C PRO A 36 -11.39 27.76 19.69
N GLU A 37 -11.78 28.18 20.90
CA GLU A 37 -13.03 28.91 21.18
C GLU A 37 -13.09 30.32 20.59
N GLN A 38 -11.94 30.89 20.22
CA GLN A 38 -11.85 32.22 19.58
C GLN A 38 -11.89 32.14 18.05
N THR A 39 -11.91 30.93 17.49
CA THR A 39 -11.94 30.69 16.05
C THR A 39 -13.35 30.89 15.51
N HIS A 40 -13.49 31.53 14.35
CA HIS A 40 -14.79 31.77 13.73
C HIS A 40 -15.00 30.88 12.50
N LEU A 41 -16.26 30.62 12.13
CA LEU A 41 -16.59 29.86 10.92
C LEU A 41 -15.99 30.49 9.65
N ASP A 42 -15.94 31.82 9.61
CA ASP A 42 -15.35 32.55 8.49
C ASP A 42 -13.83 32.38 8.40
N THR A 43 -13.14 32.14 9.52
CA THR A 43 -11.72 31.77 9.55
C THR A 43 -11.50 30.51 8.70
N ILE A 44 -12.29 29.46 8.95
CA ILE A 44 -12.18 28.18 8.24
C ILE A 44 -12.50 28.33 6.75
N ARG A 45 -13.54 29.08 6.41
CA ARG A 45 -13.91 29.36 5.01
C ARG A 45 -12.83 30.13 4.28
N ASN A 46 -12.15 31.06 4.96
CA ASN A 46 -11.07 31.82 4.36
C ASN A 46 -9.83 30.95 4.15
N LEU A 47 -9.47 30.10 5.12
CA LEU A 47 -8.41 29.10 4.98
C LEU A 47 -8.67 28.16 3.79
N GLU A 48 -9.91 27.67 3.65
CA GLU A 48 -10.32 26.85 2.52
C GLU A 48 -10.16 27.60 1.19
N LYS A 49 -10.61 28.86 1.08
CA LYS A 49 -10.45 29.65 -0.15
C LYS A 49 -8.99 29.81 -0.55
N LEU A 50 -8.09 30.00 0.42
CA LEU A 50 -6.65 30.16 0.18
C LEU A 50 -6.04 28.90 -0.43
N MET A 51 -6.52 27.71 -0.04
CA MET A 51 -6.09 26.43 -0.61
C MET A 51 -6.41 26.29 -2.11
N PHE A 52 -7.32 27.11 -2.66
CA PHE A 52 -7.66 27.16 -4.08
C PHE A 52 -7.04 28.36 -4.82
N ASP A 53 -6.28 29.23 -4.16
CA ASP A 53 -5.71 30.44 -4.78
C ASP A 53 -4.56 30.09 -5.73
N GLN A 54 -4.82 30.26 -7.04
CA GLN A 54 -3.87 30.00 -8.11
C GLN A 54 -2.58 30.83 -8.02
N ARG A 55 -2.59 31.99 -7.36
CA ARG A 55 -1.39 32.82 -7.15
C ARG A 55 -0.43 32.18 -6.15
N LEU A 56 -0.98 31.46 -5.16
CA LEU A 56 -0.21 30.75 -4.14
C LEU A 56 0.29 29.42 -4.69
N VAL A 57 -0.52 28.69 -5.47
CA VAL A 57 -0.11 27.41 -6.09
C VAL A 57 1.17 27.54 -6.92
N LYS A 58 1.32 28.65 -7.66
CA LYS A 58 2.50 28.92 -8.51
C LYS A 58 3.80 29.20 -7.73
N GLN A 59 3.73 29.38 -6.41
CA GLN A 59 4.92 29.63 -5.60
C GLN A 59 5.71 28.34 -5.38
N ARG A 60 7.05 28.41 -5.47
CA ARG A 60 7.94 27.26 -5.30
C ARG A 60 7.76 26.54 -3.96
N GLN A 61 7.39 27.29 -2.91
CA GLN A 61 7.20 26.80 -1.54
C GLN A 61 5.70 26.66 -1.17
N SER A 62 4.79 26.62 -2.15
CA SER A 62 3.34 26.59 -1.92
C SER A 62 2.89 25.45 -0.99
N PHE A 63 3.54 24.29 -1.08
CA PHE A 63 3.28 23.16 -0.19
C PHE A 63 3.39 23.51 1.29
N PHE A 64 4.44 24.22 1.72
CA PHE A 64 4.62 24.56 3.13
C PHE A 64 3.52 25.51 3.62
N PHE A 65 3.12 26.47 2.80
CA PHE A 65 2.00 27.36 3.12
C PHE A 65 0.68 26.59 3.25
N PHE A 66 0.38 25.70 2.30
CA PHE A 66 -0.83 24.90 2.35
C PHE A 66 -0.82 23.90 3.50
N ARG A 67 0.35 23.37 3.88
CA ARG A 67 0.50 22.48 5.04
C ARG A 67 0.09 23.18 6.34
N GLU A 68 0.50 24.43 6.55
CA GLU A 68 0.08 25.18 7.74
C GLU A 68 -1.40 25.55 7.69
N THR A 69 -1.91 25.90 6.51
CA THR A 69 -3.33 26.20 6.30
C THR A 69 -4.22 24.99 6.58
N ALA A 70 -3.87 23.82 6.04
CA ALA A 70 -4.57 22.56 6.30
C ALA A 70 -4.43 22.11 7.76
N GLY A 71 -3.27 22.32 8.38
CA GLY A 71 -3.05 22.08 9.80
C GLY A 71 -3.99 22.91 10.69
N ALA A 72 -4.17 24.19 10.39
CA ALA A 72 -5.12 25.06 11.09
C ALA A 72 -6.58 24.57 10.97
N ILE A 73 -6.98 24.10 9.78
CA ILE A 73 -8.32 23.51 9.59
C ILE A 73 -8.47 22.22 10.40
N ALA A 74 -7.43 21.35 10.44
CA ALA A 74 -7.44 20.11 11.23
C ALA A 74 -7.48 20.35 12.75
N GLU A 75 -6.75 21.35 13.25
CA GLU A 75 -6.78 21.74 14.66
C GLU A 75 -8.17 22.26 15.06
N SER A 76 -8.82 23.02 14.18
CA SER A 76 -10.21 23.47 14.39
C SER A 76 -11.20 22.30 14.46
N MET A 77 -10.91 21.18 13.79
CA MET A 77 -11.74 19.98 13.83
C MET A 77 -11.53 19.12 15.09
N THR A 78 -10.35 19.22 15.73
CA THR A 78 -9.98 18.40 16.89
C THR A 78 -10.21 19.12 18.22
N GLY A 79 -10.04 20.45 18.25
CA GLY A 79 -10.22 21.26 19.47
C GLY A 79 -11.42 22.22 19.45
N GLY A 80 -12.06 22.42 18.29
CA GLY A 80 -13.18 23.36 18.15
C GLY A 80 -14.52 22.82 18.69
N HIS A 81 -15.46 23.72 18.92
CA HIS A 81 -16.85 23.35 19.21
C HIS A 81 -17.56 22.79 17.96
N ASP A 82 -18.71 22.11 18.15
CA ASP A 82 -19.37 21.30 17.10
C ASP A 82 -19.53 22.02 15.75
N ALA A 83 -20.00 23.27 15.74
CA ALA A 83 -20.17 24.02 14.49
C ALA A 83 -18.86 24.28 13.73
N LEU A 84 -17.74 24.54 14.43
CA LEU A 84 -16.43 24.69 13.80
C LEU A 84 -15.94 23.36 13.25
N ALA A 85 -16.08 22.27 14.02
CA ALA A 85 -15.68 20.95 13.58
C ALA A 85 -16.47 20.50 12.33
N LEU A 86 -17.76 20.80 12.28
CA LEU A 86 -18.61 20.55 11.11
C LEU A 86 -18.18 21.38 9.88
N GLN A 87 -17.85 22.66 10.07
CA GLN A 87 -17.36 23.51 8.99
C GLN A 87 -15.99 23.05 8.48
N ALA A 88 -15.06 22.67 9.37
CA ALA A 88 -13.76 22.12 9.01
C ALA A 88 -13.90 20.79 8.24
N LEU A 89 -14.81 19.91 8.68
CA LEU A 89 -15.15 18.67 7.98
C LEU A 89 -15.70 18.95 6.57
N HIS A 90 -16.58 19.95 6.43
CA HIS A 90 -17.10 20.35 5.13
C HIS A 90 -15.98 20.86 4.21
N SER A 91 -15.11 21.74 4.71
CA SER A 91 -13.98 22.27 3.96
C SER A 91 -13.02 21.16 3.51
N PHE A 92 -12.71 20.19 4.38
CA PHE A 92 -11.88 19.04 3.99
C PHE A 92 -12.54 18.17 2.93
N ARG A 93 -13.85 17.89 3.03
CA ARG A 93 -14.57 17.14 1.98
C ARG A 93 -14.53 17.86 0.64
N ASN A 94 -14.61 19.19 0.65
CA ASN A 94 -14.48 19.99 -0.57
C ASN A 94 -13.05 19.92 -1.14
N LEU A 95 -12.03 20.07 -0.28
CA LEU A 95 -10.62 19.98 -0.68
C LEU A 95 -10.28 18.62 -1.27
N LEU A 96 -10.70 17.52 -0.64
CA LEU A 96 -10.44 16.16 -1.14
C LEU A 96 -11.02 15.90 -2.53
N ARG A 97 -12.12 16.57 -2.89
CA ARG A 97 -12.81 16.39 -4.17
C ARG A 97 -12.26 17.30 -5.28
N ASN A 98 -11.88 18.52 -4.91
CA ASN A 98 -11.69 19.60 -5.88
C ASN A 98 -10.27 20.17 -5.91
N ALA A 99 -9.46 19.96 -4.86
CA ALA A 99 -8.07 20.40 -4.87
C ALA A 99 -7.18 19.41 -5.63
N THR A 100 -6.05 19.89 -6.13
CA THR A 100 -5.02 19.07 -6.79
C THR A 100 -3.62 19.52 -6.34
N GLY A 101 -2.58 18.76 -6.70
CA GLY A 101 -1.19 19.11 -6.46
C GLY A 101 -0.85 19.36 -4.99
N THR A 102 -0.11 20.44 -4.72
CA THR A 102 0.41 20.74 -3.38
C THR A 102 -0.68 21.02 -2.34
N SER A 103 -1.82 21.58 -2.77
CA SER A 103 -2.97 21.87 -1.92
C SER A 103 -3.65 20.58 -1.46
N LEU A 104 -3.94 19.67 -2.40
CA LEU A 104 -4.51 18.35 -2.07
C LEU A 104 -3.56 17.55 -1.19
N ARG A 105 -2.26 17.57 -1.50
CA ARG A 105 -1.24 16.90 -0.68
C ARG A 105 -1.26 17.40 0.76
N ALA A 106 -1.25 18.70 0.98
CA ALA A 106 -1.31 19.29 2.31
C ALA A 106 -2.60 18.90 3.06
N ALA A 107 -3.76 18.93 2.39
CA ALA A 107 -5.03 18.53 2.98
C ALA A 107 -5.07 17.05 3.37
N THR A 108 -4.55 16.18 2.51
CA THR A 108 -4.52 14.73 2.75
C THR A 108 -3.51 14.34 3.83
N GLU A 109 -2.34 14.98 3.91
CA GLU A 109 -1.38 14.78 5.01
C GLU A 109 -1.94 15.25 6.36
N ALA A 110 -2.64 16.39 6.40
CA ALA A 110 -3.28 16.89 7.62
C ALA A 110 -4.36 15.93 8.13
N LEU A 111 -5.22 15.44 7.22
CA LEU A 111 -6.24 14.43 7.54
C LEU A 111 -5.65 13.07 7.91
N GLY A 112 -4.60 12.63 7.20
CA GLY A 112 -3.90 11.39 7.49
C GLY A 112 -3.22 11.38 8.85
N SER A 113 -2.92 12.57 9.40
CA SER A 113 -2.29 12.74 10.69
C SER A 113 -3.26 12.81 11.87
N LEU A 114 -4.58 12.71 11.63
CA LEU A 114 -5.56 12.70 12.71
C LEU A 114 -5.35 11.50 13.66
N PRO A 115 -5.57 11.70 14.97
CA PRO A 115 -5.38 10.63 15.94
C PRO A 115 -6.49 9.57 15.78
N VAL A 116 -6.13 8.30 15.61
CA VAL A 116 -7.11 7.20 15.57
C VAL A 116 -6.75 6.13 16.58
N THR A 117 -7.76 5.45 17.12
CA THR A 117 -7.54 4.41 18.13
C THR A 117 -7.05 3.12 17.47
N LEU A 118 -5.83 2.70 17.82
CA LEU A 118 -5.22 1.44 17.41
C LEU A 118 -5.12 0.48 18.60
N ALA A 119 -5.25 -0.82 18.33
CA ALA A 119 -5.13 -1.88 19.34
C ALA A 119 -4.36 -3.07 18.77
N PRO A 120 -3.03 -2.91 18.54
CA PRO A 120 -2.22 -3.98 17.97
C PRO A 120 -2.15 -5.18 18.92
N PRO A 121 -2.16 -6.41 18.37
CA PRO A 121 -1.96 -7.60 19.18
C PRO A 121 -0.55 -7.62 19.75
N ALA A 122 -0.39 -8.21 20.93
CA ALA A 122 0.92 -8.61 21.42
C ALA A 122 1.41 -9.81 20.60
N ILE A 123 2.56 -9.68 19.94
CA ILE A 123 3.23 -10.79 19.27
C ILE A 123 4.29 -11.31 20.22
N ALA A 124 4.13 -12.56 20.67
CA ALA A 124 5.08 -13.18 21.56
C ALA A 124 6.43 -13.35 20.84
N PRO A 125 7.55 -12.94 21.46
CA PRO A 125 8.86 -13.22 20.90
C PRO A 125 9.06 -14.74 20.83
N CYS A 126 9.55 -15.21 19.68
CA CYS A 126 9.83 -16.63 19.51
C CYS A 126 11.16 -16.97 20.21
N PRO A 127 11.27 -18.09 20.95
CA PRO A 127 12.52 -18.47 21.61
C PRO A 127 13.65 -18.67 20.60
N ALA A 128 14.82 -18.08 20.87
CA ALA A 128 16.02 -18.16 20.01
C ALA A 128 16.74 -19.52 20.05
N ALA A 129 16.05 -20.58 20.50
CA ALA A 129 16.63 -21.92 20.57
C ALA A 129 17.07 -22.41 19.17
N PRO A 130 18.18 -23.16 19.07
CA PRO A 130 18.63 -23.71 17.80
C PRO A 130 17.53 -24.61 17.21
N PRO A 131 17.27 -24.53 15.88
CA PRO A 131 16.15 -25.25 15.30
C PRO A 131 16.42 -26.77 15.37
N PRO A 132 15.49 -27.56 15.95
CA PRO A 132 15.63 -29.00 16.00
C PRO A 132 15.64 -29.60 14.59
N GLU A 133 16.32 -30.73 14.45
CA GLU A 133 16.28 -31.50 13.21
C GLU A 133 14.97 -32.29 13.10
N ILE A 134 14.43 -32.40 11.89
CA ILE A 134 13.22 -33.16 11.59
C ILE A 134 13.30 -33.77 10.18
N SER A 135 12.73 -34.97 10.01
CA SER A 135 12.57 -35.60 8.70
C SER A 135 11.27 -35.16 8.02
N TRP A 136 11.19 -35.26 6.69
CA TRP A 136 9.94 -35.00 5.97
C TRP A 136 8.84 -36.00 6.36
N ASP A 137 9.21 -37.26 6.57
CA ASP A 137 8.28 -38.34 6.95
C ASP A 137 7.73 -38.14 8.37
N ASP A 138 8.56 -37.66 9.30
CA ASP A 138 8.13 -37.32 10.66
C ASP A 138 7.04 -36.23 10.65
N ILE A 139 7.16 -35.26 9.73
CA ILE A 139 6.18 -34.18 9.59
C ILE A 139 4.86 -34.72 9.06
N THR A 140 4.90 -35.54 8.00
CA THR A 140 3.68 -36.09 7.39
C THR A 140 2.96 -37.05 8.33
N GLU A 141 3.69 -37.89 9.06
CA GLU A 141 3.16 -38.80 10.08
C GLU A 141 2.47 -38.01 11.21
N ARG A 142 3.16 -37.01 11.78
CA ARG A 142 2.62 -36.18 12.88
C ARG A 142 1.42 -35.33 12.48
N LEU A 143 1.36 -34.92 11.22
CA LEU A 143 0.19 -34.23 10.68
C LEU A 143 -0.95 -35.20 10.35
N SER A 144 -0.70 -36.51 10.38
CA SER A 144 -1.63 -37.57 9.98
C SER A 144 -2.20 -37.32 8.58
N VAL A 145 -1.31 -36.98 7.64
CA VAL A 145 -1.67 -36.67 6.26
C VAL A 145 -1.09 -37.70 5.30
N SER A 146 -1.92 -38.15 4.36
CA SER A 146 -1.46 -38.95 3.24
C SER A 146 -1.07 -38.04 2.07
N THR A 147 -0.06 -38.44 1.31
CA THR A 147 0.45 -37.69 0.15
C THR A 147 0.21 -38.50 -1.12
N ASN A 148 -0.35 -37.88 -2.15
CA ASN A 148 -0.67 -38.55 -3.43
C ASN A 148 0.18 -38.07 -4.61
N ALA A 149 1.09 -37.12 -4.37
CA ALA A 149 1.90 -36.47 -5.40
C ALA A 149 3.32 -36.27 -4.91
N THR A 150 4.26 -36.01 -5.80
CA THR A 150 5.62 -35.63 -5.44
C THR A 150 5.66 -34.15 -5.01
N PRO A 151 6.47 -33.77 -4.00
CA PRO A 151 6.69 -32.36 -3.68
C PRO A 151 7.28 -31.59 -4.86
N PHE A 152 6.98 -30.29 -4.95
CA PHE A 152 7.58 -29.39 -5.95
C PHE A 152 7.88 -28.02 -5.37
N PHE A 153 8.87 -27.32 -5.94
CA PHE A 153 9.24 -25.97 -5.50
C PHE A 153 8.40 -24.89 -6.19
N ALA A 154 7.96 -23.91 -5.40
CA ALA A 154 7.45 -22.62 -5.85
C ALA A 154 8.20 -21.50 -5.13
N GLY A 155 9.15 -20.87 -5.82
CA GLY A 155 10.10 -19.96 -5.20
C GLY A 155 10.96 -20.70 -4.16
N ARG A 156 11.04 -20.18 -2.93
CA ARG A 156 11.74 -20.82 -1.80
C ARG A 156 10.86 -21.77 -0.97
N SER A 157 9.65 -22.05 -1.42
CA SER A 157 8.72 -22.93 -0.74
C SER A 157 8.65 -24.28 -1.44
N LEU A 158 8.79 -25.36 -0.69
CA LEU A 158 8.51 -26.72 -1.15
C LEU A 158 7.07 -27.07 -0.78
N ILE A 159 6.30 -27.51 -1.78
CA ILE A 159 4.85 -27.71 -1.67
C ILE A 159 4.53 -29.18 -1.94
N GLN A 160 3.73 -29.77 -1.06
CA GLN A 160 3.23 -31.13 -1.16
C GLN A 160 1.70 -31.14 -1.11
N PRO A 161 1.00 -31.48 -2.21
CA PRO A 161 -0.44 -31.72 -2.18
C PRO A 161 -0.81 -32.88 -1.26
N LEU A 162 -1.82 -32.68 -0.42
CA LEU A 162 -2.32 -33.68 0.52
C LEU A 162 -3.53 -34.43 -0.06
N ALA A 163 -3.60 -35.74 0.19
CA ALA A 163 -4.67 -36.60 -0.29
C ALA A 163 -6.05 -36.16 0.23
N GLY A 164 -7.04 -36.10 -0.69
CA GLY A 164 -8.47 -36.00 -0.36
C GLY A 164 -8.95 -34.70 0.29
N ASN A 165 -8.11 -33.68 0.47
CA ASN A 165 -8.40 -32.60 1.43
C ASN A 165 -8.18 -31.16 0.97
N ASP A 166 -7.99 -30.89 -0.32
CA ASP A 166 -7.81 -29.52 -0.85
C ASP A 166 -6.77 -28.66 -0.12
N ARG A 167 -5.76 -29.34 0.43
CA ARG A 167 -4.74 -28.77 1.33
C ARG A 167 -3.35 -29.07 0.81
N LEU A 168 -2.43 -28.20 1.18
CA LEU A 168 -1.01 -28.26 0.87
C LEU A 168 -0.23 -28.30 2.18
N LEU A 169 0.73 -29.21 2.29
CA LEU A 169 1.84 -29.07 3.22
C LEU A 169 2.90 -28.21 2.54
N VAL A 170 3.36 -27.17 3.23
CA VAL A 170 4.35 -26.23 2.71
C VAL A 170 5.53 -26.18 3.68
N ALA A 171 6.74 -26.25 3.14
CA ALA A 171 7.98 -25.91 3.83
C ALA A 171 8.58 -24.66 3.20
N LYS A 172 8.62 -23.55 3.94
CA LYS A 172 9.22 -22.29 3.47
C LYS A 172 10.63 -22.19 4.02
N PHE A 173 11.62 -22.26 3.12
CA PHE A 173 13.03 -22.32 3.49
C PHE A 173 13.65 -20.94 3.66
N LEU A 174 14.64 -20.88 4.55
CA LEU A 174 15.53 -19.74 4.70
C LEU A 174 16.52 -19.69 3.53
N ARG A 175 16.73 -18.53 2.92
CA ARG A 175 17.82 -18.32 1.95
C ARG A 175 19.13 -18.00 2.65
N LYS A 176 20.24 -18.17 1.93
CA LYS A 176 21.62 -18.02 2.44
C LYS A 176 21.87 -16.73 3.23
N ASP A 177 21.29 -15.60 2.79
CA ASP A 177 21.52 -14.28 3.39
C ASP A 177 20.31 -13.72 4.16
N GLU A 178 19.31 -14.55 4.46
CA GLU A 178 18.11 -14.13 5.18
C GLU A 178 18.22 -14.37 6.68
N ASN A 179 17.61 -13.47 7.47
CA ASN A 179 17.52 -13.64 8.91
C ASN A 179 16.43 -14.67 9.26
N SER A 180 16.80 -15.70 10.02
CA SER A 180 15.87 -16.72 10.53
C SER A 180 14.71 -16.16 11.36
N GLU A 181 14.86 -14.96 11.94
CA GLU A 181 13.82 -14.28 12.71
C GLU A 181 12.59 -13.93 11.85
N ASN A 182 12.77 -13.72 10.54
CA ASN A 182 11.65 -13.44 9.64
C ASN A 182 10.69 -14.63 9.57
N LEU A 183 11.22 -15.86 9.49
CA LEU A 183 10.40 -17.07 9.46
C LEU A 183 9.73 -17.35 10.82
N ARG A 184 10.40 -17.04 11.92
CA ARG A 184 9.80 -17.12 13.26
C ARG A 184 8.65 -16.13 13.41
N THR A 185 8.86 -14.89 12.95
CA THR A 185 7.85 -13.83 12.91
C THR A 185 6.63 -14.24 12.09
N GLU A 186 6.84 -14.86 10.92
CA GLU A 186 5.76 -15.39 10.09
C GLU A 186 4.89 -16.41 10.85
N THR A 187 5.53 -17.36 11.55
CA THR A 187 4.81 -18.36 12.34
C THR A 187 4.06 -17.72 13.51
N ALA A 188 4.66 -16.75 14.20
CA ALA A 188 4.03 -16.03 15.31
C ALA A 188 2.78 -15.27 14.83
N TRP A 189 2.83 -14.63 13.66
CA TRP A 189 1.66 -13.99 13.05
C TRP A 189 0.59 -15.00 12.65
N MET A 190 0.96 -16.17 12.10
CA MET A 190 -0.01 -17.21 11.79
C MET A 190 -0.76 -17.67 13.05
N HIS A 191 -0.07 -17.84 14.19
CA HIS A 191 -0.73 -18.15 15.47
C HIS A 191 -1.67 -17.03 15.92
N SER A 192 -1.16 -15.80 16.03
CA SER A 192 -1.93 -14.64 16.52
C SER A 192 -3.19 -14.36 15.69
N LEU A 193 -3.09 -14.43 14.36
CA LEU A 193 -4.22 -14.20 13.47
C LEU A 193 -5.25 -15.33 13.51
N ARG A 194 -4.85 -16.57 13.79
CA ARG A 194 -5.81 -17.67 13.97
C ARG A 194 -6.60 -17.52 15.26
N GLU A 195 -5.97 -17.10 16.35
CA GLU A 195 -6.64 -16.84 17.62
C GLU A 195 -7.68 -15.70 17.50
N THR A 196 -7.43 -14.75 16.61
CA THR A 196 -8.32 -13.62 16.33
C THR A 196 -9.18 -13.81 15.08
N SER A 197 -9.27 -15.03 14.54
CA SER A 197 -9.95 -15.34 13.28
C SER A 197 -11.43 -14.96 13.28
N ALA A 198 -12.11 -15.00 14.42
CA ALA A 198 -13.51 -14.58 14.56
C ALA A 198 -13.73 -13.08 14.24
N LEU A 199 -12.68 -12.26 14.28
CA LEU A 199 -12.72 -10.82 13.98
C LEU A 199 -12.35 -10.52 12.52
N LEU A 200 -11.89 -11.54 11.79
CA LEU A 200 -11.48 -11.45 10.40
C LEU A 200 -12.62 -11.95 9.49
N PRO A 201 -12.66 -11.56 8.20
CA PRO A 201 -13.65 -12.10 7.27
C PRO A 201 -13.53 -13.63 7.19
N ASN A 202 -14.65 -14.35 7.20
CA ASN A 202 -14.68 -15.83 7.23
C ASN A 202 -13.91 -16.50 6.08
N ASN A 203 -13.72 -15.79 4.96
CA ASN A 203 -13.01 -16.29 3.78
C ASN A 203 -11.50 -16.00 3.82
N PHE A 204 -11.00 -15.27 4.81
CA PHE A 204 -9.57 -15.05 4.99
C PHE A 204 -8.92 -16.32 5.54
N HIS A 205 -8.12 -16.99 4.71
CA HIS A 205 -7.39 -18.18 5.13
C HIS A 205 -6.06 -17.80 5.77
N VAL A 206 -5.95 -18.09 7.07
CA VAL A 206 -4.65 -18.10 7.76
C VAL A 206 -4.09 -19.53 7.75
N PRO A 207 -2.89 -19.77 7.18
CA PRO A 207 -2.25 -21.09 7.21
C PRO A 207 -2.10 -21.62 8.63
N ARG A 208 -2.16 -22.95 8.80
CA ARG A 208 -1.94 -23.60 10.10
C ARG A 208 -0.45 -23.90 10.26
N PRO A 209 0.30 -23.20 11.12
CA PRO A 209 1.69 -23.52 11.35
C PRO A 209 1.82 -24.88 12.04
N PHE A 210 2.91 -25.59 11.74
CA PHE A 210 3.32 -26.79 12.45
C PHE A 210 4.31 -26.40 13.54
N THR A 211 4.04 -26.84 14.76
CA THR A 211 4.91 -26.63 15.93
C THR A 211 5.11 -27.94 16.68
N ARG A 212 6.25 -28.05 17.39
CA ARG A 212 6.57 -29.18 18.27
C ARG A 212 7.12 -28.63 19.58
N GLY A 213 6.28 -28.62 20.62
CA GLY A 213 6.56 -27.83 21.82
C GLY A 213 6.64 -26.35 21.44
N ASP A 214 7.68 -25.66 21.90
CA ASP A 214 7.92 -24.24 21.59
C ASP A 214 8.68 -24.01 20.26
N ALA A 215 9.04 -25.09 19.54
CA ALA A 215 9.75 -24.99 18.28
C ALA A 215 8.79 -24.75 17.10
N SER A 216 9.05 -23.67 16.34
CA SER A 216 8.38 -23.30 15.08
C SER A 216 9.28 -23.38 13.85
N LEU A 217 10.60 -23.37 14.07
CA LEU A 217 11.63 -23.43 13.03
C LEU A 217 12.35 -24.77 13.15
N PHE A 218 12.66 -25.41 12.02
CA PHE A 218 13.30 -26.73 12.00
C PHE A 218 14.40 -26.80 10.95
N ARG A 219 15.36 -27.72 11.14
CA ARG A 219 16.34 -28.11 10.11
C ARG A 219 15.88 -29.40 9.47
N LEU A 220 15.75 -29.41 8.15
CA LEU A 220 15.35 -30.63 7.46
C LEU A 220 16.57 -31.54 7.27
N SER A 221 16.51 -32.78 7.76
CA SER A 221 17.63 -33.73 7.66
C SER A 221 17.98 -34.09 6.22
N ARG A 222 16.96 -34.14 5.36
CA ARG A 222 17.10 -34.39 3.92
C ARG A 222 15.94 -33.77 3.15
N LEU A 223 16.24 -33.11 2.03
CA LEU A 223 15.21 -32.64 1.09
C LEU A 223 14.59 -33.83 0.33
N PRO A 224 13.25 -33.88 0.18
CA PRO A 224 12.59 -34.96 -0.56
C PRO A 224 12.79 -34.84 -2.07
N VAL A 225 13.08 -33.64 -2.58
CA VAL A 225 13.43 -33.35 -3.98
C VAL A 225 14.53 -32.30 -4.02
N SER A 226 15.38 -32.32 -5.05
CA SER A 226 16.46 -31.34 -5.22
C SER A 226 15.91 -29.94 -5.48
N PRO A 227 16.51 -28.88 -4.90
CA PRO A 227 16.15 -27.51 -5.23
C PRO A 227 16.56 -27.17 -6.68
N PRO A 228 15.86 -26.24 -7.35
CA PRO A 228 16.33 -25.73 -8.64
C PRO A 228 17.73 -25.11 -8.53
N ASP A 229 18.56 -25.24 -9.56
CA ASP A 229 20.00 -24.86 -9.53
C ASP A 229 20.28 -23.42 -9.07
N ARG A 230 19.35 -22.49 -9.31
CA ARG A 230 19.48 -21.07 -8.94
C ARG A 230 18.90 -20.72 -7.57
N LEU A 231 18.37 -21.70 -6.83
CA LEU A 231 17.76 -21.48 -5.53
C LEU A 231 18.79 -21.68 -4.41
N GLU A 232 19.33 -20.57 -3.91
CA GLU A 232 20.31 -20.57 -2.81
C GLU A 232 19.63 -20.67 -1.45
N LEU A 233 19.47 -21.91 -0.96
CA LEU A 233 18.97 -22.18 0.38
C LEU A 233 20.10 -22.12 1.42
N HIS A 234 19.78 -21.65 2.63
CA HIS A 234 20.69 -21.70 3.75
C HIS A 234 20.90 -23.17 4.18
N GLU A 235 22.13 -23.67 4.17
CA GLU A 235 22.48 -24.95 4.80
C GLU A 235 22.62 -24.74 6.31
N PRO A 236 21.88 -25.48 7.17
CA PRO A 236 21.33 -26.84 6.95
C PRO A 236 19.80 -26.92 6.68
N TYR A 237 19.32 -26.33 5.59
CA TYR A 237 17.91 -26.35 5.13
C TYR A 237 16.89 -25.99 6.21
N THR A 238 17.13 -24.85 6.86
CA THR A 238 16.26 -24.31 7.89
C THR A 238 14.93 -23.84 7.29
N ALA A 239 13.79 -24.25 7.86
CA ALA A 239 12.46 -23.93 7.34
C ALA A 239 11.38 -23.87 8.44
N ILE A 240 10.28 -23.18 8.12
CA ILE A 240 9.00 -23.34 8.82
C ILE A 240 8.07 -24.22 7.99
N PHE A 241 7.14 -24.88 8.67
CA PHE A 241 6.16 -25.77 8.04
C PHE A 241 4.76 -25.30 8.35
N TYR A 242 3.88 -25.31 7.36
CA TYR A 242 2.48 -24.98 7.57
C TYR A 242 1.57 -25.71 6.58
N VAL A 243 0.29 -25.83 6.96
CA VAL A 243 -0.77 -26.36 6.11
C VAL A 243 -1.63 -25.23 5.60
N ALA A 244 -1.77 -25.12 4.29
CA ALA A 244 -2.59 -24.11 3.62
C ALA A 244 -3.65 -24.76 2.71
N ARG A 245 -4.64 -23.99 2.26
CA ARG A 245 -5.55 -24.40 1.17
C ARG A 245 -4.82 -24.45 -0.18
N LYS A 246 -5.31 -25.25 -1.13
CA LYS A 246 -4.70 -25.37 -2.48
C LYS A 246 -4.57 -24.04 -3.23
N ASP A 247 -5.52 -23.14 -3.02
CA ASP A 247 -5.65 -21.85 -3.69
C ASP A 247 -4.85 -20.75 -2.98
N TYR A 248 -4.09 -21.10 -1.95
CA TYR A 248 -3.21 -20.17 -1.26
C TYR A 248 -2.14 -19.56 -2.18
N PHE A 249 -1.66 -20.29 -3.19
CA PHE A 249 -0.63 -19.79 -4.13
C PHE A 249 -1.21 -19.14 -5.39
N SER A 250 -2.53 -19.02 -5.50
CA SER A 250 -3.20 -18.34 -6.62
C SER A 250 -3.25 -16.83 -6.40
N TYR A 251 -2.66 -16.04 -7.30
CA TYR A 251 -2.60 -14.58 -7.18
C TYR A 251 -3.90 -13.90 -7.61
N ALA A 252 -4.24 -12.79 -6.95
CA ALA A 252 -5.47 -12.03 -7.21
C ALA A 252 -5.49 -11.29 -8.57
N ASN A 253 -4.33 -11.12 -9.21
CA ASN A 253 -4.18 -10.46 -10.50
C ASN A 253 -3.96 -11.43 -11.67
N GLU A 254 -4.25 -12.72 -11.50
CA GLU A 254 -4.11 -13.71 -12.57
C GLU A 254 -5.49 -14.05 -13.15
N PRO A 255 -5.83 -13.54 -14.36
CA PRO A 255 -7.17 -13.70 -14.92
C PRO A 255 -7.60 -15.15 -15.09
N GLU A 256 -6.65 -16.06 -15.34
CA GLU A 256 -6.86 -17.51 -15.44
C GLU A 256 -7.46 -18.14 -14.18
N ASN A 257 -7.34 -17.49 -13.01
CA ASN A 257 -7.96 -17.96 -11.77
C ASN A 257 -9.46 -17.67 -11.69
N PHE A 258 -10.04 -16.95 -12.66
CA PHE A 258 -11.41 -16.46 -12.59
C PHE A 258 -12.20 -16.84 -13.84
N ALA A 259 -13.39 -17.41 -13.64
CA ALA A 259 -14.34 -17.65 -14.73
C ALA A 259 -15.05 -16.37 -15.17
N THR A 260 -15.20 -15.40 -14.25
CA THR A 260 -15.89 -14.13 -14.52
C THR A 260 -15.19 -12.96 -13.84
N PHE A 261 -15.34 -11.76 -14.42
CA PHE A 261 -14.84 -10.52 -13.82
C PHE A 261 -15.40 -10.28 -12.40
N ARG A 262 -16.67 -10.64 -12.15
CA ARG A 262 -17.30 -10.51 -10.82
C ARG A 262 -16.54 -11.26 -9.72
N GLN A 263 -15.94 -12.42 -10.04
CA GLN A 263 -15.12 -13.16 -9.09
C GLN A 263 -13.82 -12.41 -8.78
N ALA A 264 -13.16 -11.85 -9.80
CA ALA A 264 -11.97 -11.02 -9.62
C ALA A 264 -12.27 -9.78 -8.76
N ASP A 265 -13.37 -9.08 -9.04
CA ASP A 265 -13.85 -7.93 -8.26
C ASP A 265 -14.10 -8.30 -6.79
N THR A 266 -14.76 -9.44 -6.55
CA THR A 266 -15.01 -9.96 -5.20
C THR A 266 -13.72 -10.25 -4.45
N ILE A 267 -12.73 -10.89 -5.08
CA ILE A 267 -11.45 -11.20 -4.45
C ILE A 267 -10.64 -9.93 -4.19
N MET A 268 -10.66 -8.95 -5.10
CA MET A 268 -9.99 -7.67 -4.87
C MET A 268 -10.61 -6.90 -3.71
N GLY A 269 -11.94 -6.88 -3.64
CA GLY A 269 -12.69 -6.33 -2.51
C GLY A 269 -12.39 -7.02 -1.18
N LEU A 270 -12.33 -8.36 -1.17
CA LEU A 270 -11.97 -9.15 0.01
C LEU A 270 -10.57 -8.80 0.53
N ASN A 271 -9.56 -8.77 -0.35
CA ASN A 271 -8.20 -8.40 0.04
C ASN A 271 -8.14 -6.97 0.57
N SER A 272 -8.88 -6.04 -0.04
CA SER A 272 -8.96 -4.64 0.41
C SER A 272 -9.60 -4.55 1.80
N LEU A 273 -10.70 -5.28 2.03
CA LEU A 273 -11.39 -5.38 3.32
C LEU A 273 -10.46 -5.95 4.41
N ILE A 274 -9.72 -7.02 4.10
CA ILE A 274 -8.79 -7.64 5.06
C ILE A 274 -7.68 -6.66 5.44
N LEU A 275 -7.03 -6.00 4.48
CA LEU A 275 -5.99 -5.00 4.77
C LEU A 275 -6.54 -3.84 5.60
N GLY A 276 -7.73 -3.35 5.27
CA GLY A 276 -8.41 -2.32 6.07
C GLY A 276 -8.65 -2.79 7.51
N ARG A 277 -9.18 -4.00 7.72
CA ARG A 277 -9.44 -4.56 9.06
C ARG A 277 -8.18 -4.80 9.86
N LEU A 278 -7.11 -5.27 9.24
CA LEU A 278 -5.80 -5.43 9.88
C LEU A 278 -5.23 -4.07 10.28
N ALA A 279 -5.24 -3.09 9.37
CA ALA A 279 -4.76 -1.74 9.65
C ALA A 279 -5.56 -1.06 10.77
N ALA A 280 -6.89 -1.25 10.83
CA ALA A 280 -7.75 -0.75 11.90
C ALA A 280 -7.38 -1.25 13.30
N ARG A 281 -6.64 -2.36 13.37
CA ARG A 281 -6.11 -2.95 14.59
C ARG A 281 -4.64 -2.58 14.80
N GLY A 282 -4.04 -1.75 13.96
CA GLY A 282 -2.60 -1.46 14.03
C GLY A 282 -1.72 -2.57 13.47
N ILE A 283 -2.25 -3.46 12.62
CA ILE A 283 -1.44 -4.47 11.90
C ILE A 283 -1.26 -4.00 10.45
N ILE A 284 -0.03 -3.68 10.07
CA ILE A 284 0.30 -3.22 8.72
C ILE A 284 1.04 -4.31 7.95
N HIS A 285 0.67 -4.50 6.69
CA HIS A 285 1.45 -5.29 5.75
C HIS A 285 2.46 -4.38 5.04
N THR A 286 3.74 -4.57 5.32
CA THR A 286 4.80 -3.64 4.87
C THR A 286 5.21 -3.84 3.40
N ALA A 287 4.90 -4.99 2.81
CA ALA A 287 5.20 -5.28 1.41
C ALA A 287 4.06 -6.02 0.66
N PRO A 288 2.85 -5.43 0.49
CA PRO A 288 1.77 -6.09 -0.25
C PRO A 288 2.18 -6.41 -1.68
N ILE A 289 2.95 -5.50 -2.28
CA ILE A 289 3.84 -5.76 -3.41
C ILE A 289 5.18 -5.06 -3.15
N PRO A 290 6.30 -5.52 -3.72
CA PRO A 290 7.60 -4.89 -3.53
C PRO A 290 7.74 -3.65 -4.45
N LEU A 291 7.56 -2.44 -3.89
CA LEU A 291 7.64 -1.17 -4.60
C LEU A 291 9.03 -0.52 -4.49
N PHE A 292 9.58 -0.01 -5.60
CA PHE A 292 10.89 0.63 -5.64
C PHE A 292 10.92 1.93 -6.45
N HIS A 293 11.82 2.84 -6.08
CA HIS A 293 12.21 3.98 -6.93
C HIS A 293 13.29 3.60 -7.96
N ASN A 294 14.16 2.67 -7.58
CA ASN A 294 15.25 2.17 -8.41
C ASN A 294 15.75 0.83 -7.84
N ARG A 295 15.70 -0.23 -8.64
CA ARG A 295 16.14 -1.58 -8.22
C ARG A 295 17.66 -1.79 -8.35
N VAL A 296 18.33 -1.05 -9.22
CA VAL A 296 19.78 -1.17 -9.48
C VAL A 296 20.62 -0.52 -8.38
N GLN A 297 20.13 0.55 -7.76
CA GLN A 297 20.90 1.37 -6.80
C GLN A 297 20.45 1.17 -5.34
N ARG A 298 19.84 0.02 -5.01
CA ARG A 298 19.27 -0.25 -3.68
C ARG A 298 20.28 -0.03 -2.55
N HIS A 299 21.52 -0.48 -2.73
CA HIS A 299 22.58 -0.39 -1.70
C HIS A 299 23.11 1.03 -1.45
N ARG A 300 22.70 2.02 -2.25
CA ARG A 300 23.24 3.38 -2.21
C ARG A 300 22.34 4.39 -1.49
N ARG A 301 21.10 4.01 -1.16
CA ARG A 301 20.10 4.90 -0.57
C ARG A 301 19.72 4.43 0.82
N GLU A 302 19.49 5.40 1.72
CA GLU A 302 19.03 5.13 3.09
C GLU A 302 17.70 4.36 3.13
N ASP A 303 16.88 4.49 2.08
CA ASP A 303 15.59 3.80 1.91
C ASP A 303 15.72 2.40 1.26
N ASN A 304 16.94 1.91 1.00
CA ASN A 304 17.23 0.70 0.26
C ASN A 304 16.54 0.64 -1.13
N GLY A 305 16.23 1.79 -1.72
CA GLY A 305 15.53 1.94 -3.00
C GLY A 305 14.01 1.73 -2.93
N LEU A 306 13.41 1.60 -1.75
CA LEU A 306 11.96 1.45 -1.57
C LEU A 306 11.21 2.69 -2.08
N TYR A 307 9.98 2.48 -2.57
CA TYR A 307 9.17 3.58 -3.10
C TYR A 307 8.51 4.39 -1.98
N ASP A 308 8.81 5.68 -1.93
CA ASP A 308 8.19 6.68 -1.07
C ASP A 308 7.10 7.43 -1.85
N TRP A 309 5.88 6.90 -1.82
CA TRP A 309 4.77 7.37 -2.65
C TRP A 309 4.37 8.85 -2.46
N PRO A 310 4.47 9.48 -1.27
CA PRO A 310 4.20 10.91 -1.10
C PRO A 310 5.15 11.82 -1.90
N ARG A 311 6.33 11.32 -2.31
CA ARG A 311 7.27 12.06 -3.17
C ARG A 311 6.87 12.05 -4.64
N ALA A 312 5.96 11.17 -5.05
CA ALA A 312 5.48 11.02 -6.42
C ALA A 312 6.59 10.84 -7.49
N GLY A 313 7.76 10.33 -7.08
CA GLY A 313 8.85 10.04 -8.03
C GLY A 313 8.51 8.88 -8.97
N ARG A 314 9.38 8.62 -9.96
CA ARG A 314 9.29 7.44 -10.83
C ARG A 314 9.07 6.15 -10.02
N LEU A 315 8.08 5.36 -10.42
CA LEU A 315 7.86 4.01 -9.92
C LEU A 315 8.55 2.99 -10.83
N ASP A 316 9.44 2.20 -10.26
CA ASP A 316 10.31 1.30 -11.00
C ASP A 316 9.65 -0.04 -11.30
N GLN A 317 9.66 -0.45 -12.57
CA GLN A 317 9.20 -1.77 -13.04
C GLN A 317 7.84 -2.14 -12.43
N TRP A 318 6.84 -1.29 -12.61
CA TRP A 318 5.57 -1.38 -11.88
C TRP A 318 4.87 -2.71 -12.13
N LEU A 319 4.92 -3.22 -13.37
CA LEU A 319 4.31 -4.49 -13.75
C LEU A 319 5.05 -5.68 -13.12
N ALA A 320 6.39 -5.67 -13.14
CA ALA A 320 7.20 -6.69 -12.49
C ALA A 320 7.01 -6.71 -10.96
N SER A 321 6.78 -5.54 -10.36
CA SER A 321 6.44 -5.41 -8.94
C SER A 321 5.12 -6.12 -8.60
N CYS A 322 4.20 -6.21 -9.57
CA CYS A 322 2.92 -6.92 -9.42
C CYS A 322 3.00 -8.41 -9.81
N ARG A 323 4.17 -8.98 -10.11
CA ARG A 323 4.26 -10.37 -10.57
C ARG A 323 3.87 -11.39 -9.50
N PHE A 324 4.22 -11.12 -8.24
CA PHE A 324 3.97 -12.01 -7.11
C PHE A 324 3.40 -11.23 -5.93
N PRO A 325 2.17 -10.69 -6.03
CA PRO A 325 1.60 -9.91 -4.95
C PRO A 325 1.31 -10.79 -3.74
N ASN A 326 1.41 -10.22 -2.55
CA ASN A 326 0.98 -10.85 -1.30
C ASN A 326 -0.56 -10.79 -1.12
N LEU A 327 -1.28 -10.78 -2.24
CA LEU A 327 -2.74 -10.74 -2.37
C LEU A 327 -3.19 -11.97 -3.17
N GLY A 328 -3.95 -12.85 -2.55
CA GLY A 328 -4.39 -14.12 -3.15
C GLY A 328 -5.89 -14.33 -3.12
N LEU A 329 -6.35 -15.44 -3.70
CA LEU A 329 -7.77 -15.83 -3.69
C LEU A 329 -8.31 -16.06 -2.27
N THR A 330 -7.43 -16.41 -1.35
CA THR A 330 -7.77 -16.69 0.05
C THR A 330 -7.45 -15.54 1.00
N GLY A 331 -7.04 -14.37 0.48
CA GLY A 331 -6.68 -13.19 1.24
C GLY A 331 -5.18 -12.87 1.22
N ILE A 332 -4.72 -12.18 2.27
CA ILE A 332 -3.35 -11.67 2.40
C ILE A 332 -2.37 -12.79 2.71
N ARG A 333 -1.12 -12.67 2.27
CA ARG A 333 -0.08 -13.70 2.39
C ARG A 333 1.21 -13.13 2.95
N ASP A 334 2.20 -14.01 3.14
CA ASP A 334 3.58 -13.65 3.47
C ASP A 334 3.73 -12.88 4.79
N PHE A 335 3.39 -13.56 5.88
CA PHE A 335 3.11 -12.90 7.16
C PHE A 335 4.38 -12.37 7.85
N GLU A 336 5.58 -12.71 7.36
CA GLU A 336 6.83 -12.07 7.79
C GLU A 336 6.83 -10.55 7.54
N HIS A 337 5.98 -10.06 6.62
CA HIS A 337 5.85 -8.64 6.33
C HIS A 337 4.80 -7.91 7.17
N PHE A 338 4.17 -8.58 8.15
CA PHE A 338 3.30 -7.89 9.10
C PHE A 338 4.10 -7.19 10.20
N ALA A 339 3.70 -5.95 10.51
CA ALA A 339 4.23 -5.16 11.60
C ALA A 339 3.09 -4.65 12.49
N ALA A 340 3.33 -4.67 13.80
CA ALA A 340 2.45 -4.03 14.78
C ALA A 340 2.83 -2.55 14.93
N LEU A 341 1.85 -1.66 14.79
CA LEU A 341 1.98 -0.23 15.01
C LEU A 341 1.07 0.21 16.15
N HIS A 342 1.67 0.87 17.13
CA HIS A 342 0.99 1.32 18.35
C HIS A 342 0.47 2.75 18.27
N GLN A 343 0.89 3.52 17.26
CA GLN A 343 0.57 4.94 17.13
C GLN A 343 0.07 5.26 15.73
N SER A 344 -0.98 6.06 15.66
CA SER A 344 -1.46 6.70 14.43
C SER A 344 -0.59 7.91 14.06
N GLY A 345 -0.93 8.58 12.96
CA GLY A 345 -0.24 9.78 12.49
C GLY A 345 0.28 9.60 11.07
N GLU A 346 1.18 10.50 10.66
CA GLU A 346 1.71 10.58 9.29
C GLU A 346 2.25 9.24 8.78
N ARG A 347 3.12 8.58 9.55
CA ARG A 347 3.70 7.28 9.14
C ARG A 347 2.66 6.19 8.97
N PHE A 348 1.63 6.18 9.81
CA PHE A 348 0.53 5.22 9.70
C PHE A 348 -0.32 5.49 8.45
N TYR A 349 -0.59 6.76 8.15
CA TYR A 349 -1.21 7.18 6.89
C TYR A 349 -0.39 6.77 5.66
N TRP A 350 0.94 6.88 5.72
CA TRP A 350 1.81 6.41 4.64
C TRP A 350 1.67 4.91 4.40
N HIS A 351 1.59 4.10 5.45
CA HIS A 351 1.35 2.67 5.32
C HIS A 351 -0.02 2.34 4.70
N ILE A 352 -1.07 3.06 5.09
CA ILE A 352 -2.40 2.93 4.44
C ILE A 352 -2.29 3.30 2.95
N GLY A 353 -1.60 4.38 2.62
CA GLY A 353 -1.33 4.76 1.23
C GLY A 353 -0.59 3.67 0.45
N CYS A 354 0.44 3.04 1.05
CA CYS A 354 1.14 1.91 0.43
C CYS A 354 0.22 0.73 0.14
N HIS A 355 -0.68 0.37 1.08
CA HIS A 355 -1.68 -0.68 0.84
C HIS A 355 -2.57 -0.34 -0.36
N ILE A 356 -3.12 0.87 -0.39
CA ILE A 356 -4.04 1.32 -1.43
C ILE A 356 -3.31 1.37 -2.79
N LEU A 357 -2.14 2.02 -2.87
CA LEU A 357 -1.35 2.06 -4.10
C LEU A 357 -1.05 0.65 -4.63
N SER A 358 -0.68 -0.27 -3.74
CA SER A 358 -0.45 -1.68 -4.11
C SER A 358 -1.69 -2.33 -4.70
N LEU A 359 -2.87 -2.14 -4.08
CA LEU A 359 -4.15 -2.66 -4.59
C LEU A 359 -4.49 -2.09 -5.96
N LEU A 360 -4.31 -0.77 -6.18
CA LEU A 360 -4.58 -0.12 -7.47
C LEU A 360 -3.65 -0.64 -8.57
N LEU A 361 -2.35 -0.81 -8.28
CA LEU A 361 -1.37 -1.36 -9.22
C LEU A 361 -1.68 -2.83 -9.55
N VAL A 362 -2.04 -3.63 -8.56
CA VAL A 362 -2.44 -5.03 -8.75
C VAL A 362 -3.71 -5.12 -9.60
N ALA A 363 -4.70 -4.25 -9.37
CA ALA A 363 -5.91 -4.17 -10.19
C ALA A 363 -5.61 -3.82 -11.66
N ALA A 364 -4.66 -2.92 -11.93
CA ALA A 364 -4.23 -2.63 -13.29
C ALA A 364 -3.48 -3.81 -13.91
N SER A 365 -2.60 -4.46 -13.14
CA SER A 365 -1.82 -5.62 -13.61
C SER A 365 -2.71 -6.81 -14.00
N PHE A 366 -3.89 -6.95 -13.40
CA PHE A 366 -4.88 -7.97 -13.81
C PHE A 366 -5.21 -7.87 -15.31
N PHE A 367 -5.37 -6.65 -15.84
CA PHE A 367 -5.65 -6.46 -17.28
C PHE A 367 -4.43 -6.78 -18.13
N ARG A 368 -3.22 -6.36 -17.70
CA ARG A 368 -1.96 -6.72 -18.40
C ARG A 368 -1.72 -8.22 -18.41
N ASN A 369 -2.07 -8.92 -17.34
CA ASN A 369 -1.88 -10.37 -17.22
C ASN A 369 -2.84 -11.19 -18.10
N LYS A 370 -3.84 -10.57 -18.74
CA LYS A 370 -4.63 -11.25 -19.79
C LYS A 370 -3.77 -11.69 -20.97
N ASN A 371 -2.65 -11.00 -21.21
CA ASN A 371 -1.63 -11.43 -22.16
C ASN A 371 -0.24 -10.96 -21.67
N LYS A 372 0.46 -11.85 -20.97
CA LYS A 372 1.78 -11.59 -20.35
C LYS A 372 2.89 -11.30 -21.37
N GLU A 373 2.72 -11.72 -22.62
CA GLU A 373 3.69 -11.48 -23.70
C GLU A 373 3.67 -10.04 -24.19
N LEU A 374 2.61 -9.27 -23.90
CA LEU A 374 2.52 -7.86 -24.25
C LEU A 374 3.17 -6.97 -23.18
N ALA A 375 4.51 -7.03 -23.12
CA ALA A 375 5.32 -6.18 -22.26
C ALA A 375 6.67 -5.80 -22.89
N GLY A 376 7.12 -4.58 -22.60
CA GLY A 376 8.39 -4.03 -23.05
C GLY A 376 8.33 -3.37 -24.42
N LEU A 377 9.27 -3.73 -25.29
CA LEU A 377 9.37 -3.23 -26.65
C LEU A 377 9.02 -4.35 -27.65
N ASP A 378 8.39 -3.98 -28.75
CA ASP A 378 8.11 -4.89 -29.87
C ASP A 378 9.37 -5.18 -30.70
N CYS A 379 9.23 -6.02 -31.74
CA CYS A 379 10.34 -6.39 -32.63
C CYS A 379 10.91 -5.20 -33.44
N ALA A 380 10.18 -4.08 -33.53
CA ALA A 380 10.63 -2.83 -34.14
C ALA A 380 11.24 -1.86 -33.11
N GLY A 381 11.36 -2.27 -31.84
CA GLY A 381 11.87 -1.44 -30.75
C GLY A 381 10.88 -0.38 -30.26
N LYS A 382 9.59 -0.48 -30.60
CA LYS A 382 8.56 0.45 -30.16
C LYS A 382 7.90 -0.02 -28.87
N PRO A 383 7.45 0.91 -27.99
CA PRO A 383 6.64 0.56 -26.82
C PRO A 383 5.44 -0.32 -27.18
N VAL A 384 5.28 -1.43 -26.46
CA VAL A 384 4.10 -2.27 -26.59
C VAL A 384 2.86 -1.51 -26.14
N ASP A 385 1.78 -1.57 -26.93
CA ASP A 385 0.46 -1.01 -26.60
C ASP A 385 -0.54 -2.12 -26.25
N ALA A 386 -0.80 -2.25 -24.95
CA ALA A 386 -1.73 -3.18 -24.34
C ALA A 386 -3.03 -2.51 -23.85
N ARG A 387 -3.33 -1.27 -24.27
CA ARG A 387 -4.54 -0.54 -23.81
C ARG A 387 -5.83 -1.29 -24.09
N HIS A 388 -5.87 -2.02 -25.20
CA HIS A 388 -7.02 -2.85 -25.59
C HIS A 388 -7.33 -3.99 -24.61
N LEU A 389 -6.40 -4.37 -23.74
CA LEU A 389 -6.66 -5.37 -22.68
C LEU A 389 -7.51 -4.80 -21.54
N PHE A 390 -7.52 -3.47 -21.38
CA PHE A 390 -8.25 -2.78 -20.33
C PHE A 390 -9.70 -2.57 -20.75
N ASP A 391 -10.60 -3.04 -19.90
CA ASP A 391 -11.99 -2.65 -19.97
C ASP A 391 -12.21 -1.52 -18.96
N THR A 392 -12.55 -0.33 -19.47
CA THR A 392 -12.69 0.88 -18.68
C THR A 392 -13.77 0.77 -17.60
N ILE A 393 -14.87 0.07 -17.87
CA ILE A 393 -15.97 -0.10 -16.90
C ILE A 393 -15.50 -1.02 -15.78
N HIS A 394 -14.87 -2.13 -16.15
CA HIS A 394 -14.33 -3.09 -15.20
C HIS A 394 -13.19 -2.50 -14.34
N LEU A 395 -12.29 -1.70 -14.93
CA LEU A 395 -11.25 -1.04 -14.15
C LEU A 395 -11.87 -0.07 -13.13
N LYS A 396 -12.80 0.80 -13.54
CA LYS A 396 -13.50 1.71 -12.61
C LYS A 396 -14.17 0.95 -11.47
N GLN A 397 -14.80 -0.19 -11.79
CA GLN A 397 -15.44 -1.04 -10.80
C GLN A 397 -14.42 -1.58 -9.78
N LEU A 398 -13.26 -2.09 -10.22
CA LEU A 398 -12.20 -2.55 -9.31
C LEU A 398 -11.69 -1.41 -8.40
N LEU A 399 -11.41 -0.24 -8.98
CA LEU A 399 -10.92 0.93 -8.21
C LEU A 399 -11.95 1.36 -7.15
N ARG A 400 -13.24 1.35 -7.50
CA ARG A 400 -14.35 1.60 -6.56
C ARG A 400 -14.38 0.53 -5.46
N THR A 401 -14.35 -0.74 -5.82
CA THR A 401 -14.40 -1.87 -4.88
C THR A 401 -13.23 -1.83 -3.90
N ILE A 402 -12.03 -1.48 -4.35
CA ILE A 402 -10.85 -1.31 -3.50
C ILE A 402 -11.09 -0.25 -2.43
N LEU A 403 -11.51 0.95 -2.83
CA LEU A 403 -11.78 2.04 -1.90
C LEU A 403 -12.85 1.65 -0.88
N LEU A 404 -13.99 1.15 -1.37
CA LEU A 404 -15.13 0.81 -0.50
C LEU A 404 -14.76 -0.31 0.47
N GLY A 405 -14.13 -1.38 -0.02
CA GLY A 405 -13.71 -2.51 0.80
C GLY A 405 -12.67 -2.11 1.85
N TYR A 406 -11.64 -1.34 1.46
CA TYR A 406 -10.63 -0.87 2.41
C TYR A 406 -11.23 0.05 3.46
N TYR A 407 -12.06 1.02 3.05
CA TYR A 407 -12.73 1.94 3.95
C TYR A 407 -13.63 1.19 4.95
N GLU A 408 -14.45 0.26 4.46
CA GLU A 408 -15.32 -0.55 5.32
C GLU A 408 -14.51 -1.40 6.30
N GLY A 409 -13.42 -2.01 5.84
CA GLY A 409 -12.55 -2.79 6.70
C GLY A 409 -11.91 -1.93 7.79
N PHE A 410 -11.47 -0.74 7.42
CA PHE A 410 -10.74 0.17 8.31
C PHE A 410 -11.65 0.87 9.33
N THR A 411 -12.81 1.32 8.88
CA THR A 411 -13.77 2.09 9.70
C THR A 411 -14.84 1.20 10.33
N GLY A 412 -15.05 -0.03 9.84
CA GLY A 412 -16.13 -0.91 10.27
C GLY A 412 -17.51 -0.50 9.78
N LYS A 413 -17.61 0.49 8.88
CA LYS A 413 -18.87 0.98 8.28
C LYS A 413 -18.69 1.26 6.79
N PRO A 414 -19.74 1.10 5.97
CA PRO A 414 -19.65 1.48 4.56
C PRO A 414 -19.41 2.99 4.40
N LEU A 415 -18.74 3.38 3.33
CA LEU A 415 -18.59 4.78 2.96
C LEU A 415 -19.93 5.32 2.45
N GLU A 416 -20.45 6.36 3.08
CA GLU A 416 -21.69 7.03 2.68
C GLU A 416 -21.41 8.25 1.79
N GLY A 417 -22.32 8.52 0.86
CA GLY A 417 -22.26 9.68 -0.04
C GLY A 417 -21.39 9.46 -1.28
N GLU A 418 -20.98 10.57 -1.90
CA GLU A 418 -20.17 10.54 -3.12
C GLU A 418 -18.71 10.18 -2.84
N LEU A 419 -18.09 9.48 -3.78
CA LEU A 419 -16.68 9.13 -3.70
C LEU A 419 -15.80 10.38 -3.72
N PRO A 420 -14.70 10.40 -2.94
CA PRO A 420 -13.78 11.53 -2.89
C PRO A 420 -12.82 11.57 -4.10
N VAL A 421 -12.88 10.59 -5.02
CA VAL A 421 -11.98 10.48 -6.16
C VAL A 421 -12.78 10.42 -7.46
N ASN A 422 -12.31 11.14 -8.48
CA ASN A 422 -12.83 11.04 -9.83
C ASN A 422 -12.30 9.76 -10.52
N LEU A 423 -13.09 8.69 -10.48
CA LEU A 423 -12.72 7.39 -11.07
C LEU A 423 -12.64 7.44 -12.61
N ASP A 424 -13.33 8.36 -13.26
CA ASP A 424 -13.25 8.51 -14.72
C ASP A 424 -11.88 9.00 -15.15
N ILE A 425 -11.38 10.05 -14.51
CA ILE A 425 -10.05 10.59 -14.76
C ILE A 425 -8.98 9.56 -14.39
N LEU A 426 -9.07 8.98 -13.19
CA LEU A 426 -8.09 8.00 -12.70
C LEU A 426 -7.98 6.79 -13.63
N SER A 427 -9.11 6.15 -13.98
CA SER A 427 -9.10 4.97 -14.86
C SER A 427 -8.58 5.29 -16.26
N SER A 428 -8.96 6.44 -16.83
CA SER A 428 -8.47 6.88 -18.15
C SER A 428 -6.95 7.04 -18.15
N ARG A 429 -6.40 7.74 -17.16
CA ARG A 429 -4.96 7.96 -17.03
C ARG A 429 -4.20 6.66 -16.73
N MET A 430 -4.77 5.77 -15.91
CA MET A 430 -4.20 4.44 -15.66
C MET A 430 -4.10 3.63 -16.95
N ILE A 431 -5.15 3.60 -17.78
CA ILE A 431 -5.11 2.90 -19.08
C ILE A 431 -4.06 3.54 -19.98
N GLU A 432 -4.00 4.86 -20.05
CA GLU A 432 -3.08 5.57 -20.91
C GLU A 432 -1.60 5.31 -20.55
N GLU A 433 -1.25 5.38 -19.27
CA GLU A 433 0.13 5.27 -18.78
C GLU A 433 0.56 3.83 -18.49
N MET A 434 -0.35 2.99 -18.04
CA MET A 434 -0.06 1.59 -17.68
C MET A 434 -0.39 0.62 -18.82
N GLY A 435 -1.09 1.08 -19.86
CA GLY A 435 -1.37 0.31 -21.06
C GLY A 435 -0.30 0.45 -22.15
N VAL A 436 0.62 1.40 -22.06
CA VAL A 436 1.69 1.59 -23.05
C VAL A 436 3.05 1.68 -22.36
N ASP A 437 4.00 0.86 -22.79
CA ASP A 437 5.31 0.72 -22.13
C ASP A 437 6.30 1.82 -22.56
N ARG A 438 5.93 3.08 -22.34
CA ARG A 438 6.69 4.26 -22.81
C ARG A 438 8.03 4.43 -22.11
N SER A 439 8.07 4.18 -20.80
CA SER A 439 9.25 4.39 -19.97
C SER A 439 9.95 3.07 -19.74
N MET A 440 10.96 2.75 -20.55
CA MET A 440 11.71 1.49 -20.47
C MET A 440 13.11 1.62 -19.88
N GLU A 441 13.62 2.85 -19.79
CA GLU A 441 15.02 3.12 -19.55
C GLU A 441 15.38 3.23 -18.06
N GLU A 442 16.47 2.56 -17.70
CA GLU A 442 17.21 2.73 -16.46
C GLU A 442 18.69 3.01 -16.79
N MET A 443 19.37 3.81 -15.96
CA MET A 443 20.77 4.18 -16.20
C MET A 443 21.69 3.45 -15.21
N LEU A 444 22.58 2.61 -15.72
CA LEU A 444 23.71 2.08 -14.96
C LEU A 444 24.85 3.11 -14.98
N ARG A 445 25.01 3.85 -13.87
CA ARG A 445 25.95 4.96 -13.82
C ARG A 445 27.39 4.48 -13.79
N GLN A 446 28.30 5.25 -14.39
CA GLN A 446 29.74 5.01 -14.39
C GLN A 446 30.28 4.67 -12.99
N VAL A 447 29.80 5.39 -11.96
CA VAL A 447 30.25 5.18 -10.58
C VAL A 447 29.76 3.85 -10.00
N ASP A 448 28.57 3.38 -10.39
CA ASP A 448 28.06 2.06 -9.95
C ASP A 448 28.85 0.93 -10.65
N GLN A 449 29.22 1.13 -11.92
CA GLN A 449 30.04 0.17 -12.68
C GLN A 449 31.42 -0.03 -12.05
N GLN A 450 32.01 1.02 -11.45
CA GLN A 450 33.32 0.94 -10.78
C GLN A 450 33.28 0.10 -9.49
N GLN A 451 32.11 -0.13 -8.91
CA GLN A 451 31.95 -0.97 -7.72
C GLN A 451 31.82 -2.46 -8.05
N MET A 452 31.67 -2.80 -9.33
CA MET A 452 31.53 -4.17 -9.82
C MET A 452 32.89 -4.70 -10.29
N SER A 453 33.16 -5.97 -10.01
CA SER A 453 34.19 -6.72 -10.73
C SER A 453 33.82 -6.83 -12.22
N ASP A 454 34.77 -7.20 -13.08
CA ASP A 454 34.50 -7.36 -14.51
C ASP A 454 33.49 -8.49 -14.79
N GLU A 455 33.54 -9.56 -13.99
CA GLU A 455 32.59 -10.67 -14.03
C GLU A 455 31.19 -10.21 -13.61
N GLU A 456 31.08 -9.53 -12.46
CA GLU A 456 29.79 -8.99 -11.98
C GLU A 456 29.19 -7.99 -12.97
N PHE A 457 30.01 -7.13 -13.58
CA PHE A 457 29.56 -6.17 -14.58
C PHE A 457 29.02 -6.87 -15.84
N ARG A 458 29.73 -7.88 -16.35
CA ARG A 458 29.30 -8.67 -17.51
C ARG A 458 27.99 -9.41 -17.21
N ASP A 459 27.93 -10.12 -16.09
CA ASP A 459 26.75 -10.88 -15.67
C ASP A 459 25.55 -9.96 -15.44
N PHE A 460 25.78 -8.78 -14.88
CA PHE A 460 24.76 -7.77 -14.68
C PHE A 460 24.16 -7.29 -16.02
N LEU A 461 24.99 -7.03 -17.05
CA LEU A 461 24.50 -6.63 -18.38
C LEU A 461 23.71 -7.76 -19.05
N LEU A 462 24.23 -8.99 -19.01
CA LEU A 462 23.55 -10.16 -19.56
C LEU A 462 22.18 -10.38 -18.92
N ALA A 463 22.09 -10.27 -17.59
CA ALA A 463 20.84 -10.39 -16.86
C ALA A 463 19.80 -9.31 -17.21
N ARG A 464 20.23 -8.20 -17.85
CA ARG A 464 19.38 -7.08 -18.28
C ARG A 464 19.19 -7.03 -19.81
N GLY A 465 19.42 -8.14 -20.49
CA GLY A 465 19.05 -8.34 -21.90
C GLY A 465 20.12 -7.94 -22.91
N PHE A 466 21.36 -7.68 -22.47
CA PHE A 466 22.48 -7.58 -23.41
C PHE A 466 22.80 -8.97 -23.97
N THR A 467 23.17 -9.02 -25.25
CA THR A 467 23.76 -10.25 -25.83
C THR A 467 25.19 -10.41 -25.32
N PRO A 468 25.75 -11.63 -25.31
CA PRO A 468 27.16 -11.86 -24.94
C PRO A 468 28.12 -10.91 -25.65
N GLU A 469 27.93 -10.69 -26.95
CA GLU A 469 28.78 -9.82 -27.77
C GLU A 469 28.64 -8.36 -27.35
N LYS A 470 27.41 -7.88 -27.11
CA LYS A 470 27.19 -6.51 -26.62
C LYS A 470 27.76 -6.30 -25.22
N ALA A 471 27.67 -7.30 -24.35
CA ALA A 471 28.22 -7.24 -23.01
C ALA A 471 29.77 -7.24 -23.03
N ASP A 472 30.40 -8.01 -23.92
CA ASP A 472 31.86 -8.02 -24.11
C ASP A 472 32.40 -6.69 -24.67
N LEU A 473 31.63 -6.03 -25.52
CA LEU A 473 31.99 -4.74 -26.10
C LEU A 473 31.73 -3.54 -25.18
N ALA A 474 30.97 -3.71 -24.10
CA ALA A 474 30.64 -2.64 -23.17
C ALA A 474 31.86 -2.26 -22.31
N ALA A 475 32.34 -1.04 -22.44
CA ALA A 475 33.50 -0.57 -21.68
C ALA A 475 33.09 -0.14 -20.26
N LYS A 476 33.44 -0.94 -19.25
CA LYS A 476 33.16 -0.67 -17.83
C LYS A 476 33.78 0.66 -17.40
N GLY A 477 32.99 1.50 -16.73
CA GLY A 477 33.47 2.73 -16.10
C GLY A 477 33.87 3.82 -17.09
N VAL A 478 33.48 3.75 -18.37
CA VAL A 478 33.76 4.79 -19.38
C VAL A 478 32.61 5.77 -19.51
N ALA A 479 31.37 5.28 -19.56
CA ALA A 479 30.17 6.09 -19.69
C ALA A 479 28.98 5.40 -18.99
N ASP A 480 27.93 6.17 -18.75
CA ASP A 480 26.66 5.61 -18.29
C ASP A 480 26.06 4.69 -19.38
N ILE A 481 25.47 3.56 -18.95
CA ILE A 481 24.87 2.58 -19.86
C ILE A 481 23.35 2.58 -19.68
N VAL A 482 22.62 2.74 -20.78
CA VAL A 482 21.16 2.64 -20.80
C VAL A 482 20.75 1.16 -20.80
N LEU A 483 19.94 0.78 -19.82
CA LEU A 483 19.33 -0.53 -19.67
C LEU A 483 17.84 -0.44 -19.97
N LEU A 484 17.29 -1.46 -20.65
CA LEU A 484 15.87 -1.55 -20.95
C LEU A 484 15.22 -2.51 -19.95
N THR A 485 14.62 -1.97 -18.89
CA THR A 485 14.23 -2.74 -17.71
C THR A 485 12.79 -2.51 -17.27
N GLY A 486 12.11 -1.55 -17.90
CA GLY A 486 10.72 -1.22 -17.61
C GLY A 486 9.71 -2.33 -17.96
N PRO A 487 8.41 -2.01 -17.95
CA PRO A 487 7.86 -0.65 -17.90
C PRO A 487 7.93 0.02 -16.53
N HIS A 488 8.41 1.26 -16.50
CA HIS A 488 8.36 2.17 -15.36
C HIS A 488 7.15 3.11 -15.48
N LEU A 489 6.72 3.74 -14.39
CA LEU A 489 5.81 4.89 -14.44
C LEU A 489 6.61 6.16 -14.19
N GLY A 490 6.95 6.86 -15.27
CA GLY A 490 7.85 8.02 -15.30
C GLY A 490 9.24 7.69 -15.86
N GLY A 491 9.86 8.68 -16.52
CA GLY A 491 11.21 8.57 -17.06
C GLY A 491 12.30 8.68 -15.98
N PHE A 492 13.55 8.40 -16.36
CA PHE A 492 14.70 8.53 -15.45
C PHE A 492 14.83 9.97 -14.91
N ASN A 493 14.97 10.12 -13.58
CA ASN A 493 14.96 11.39 -12.86
C ASN A 493 13.69 12.26 -13.07
N GLN A 494 12.58 11.67 -13.49
CA GLN A 494 11.30 12.36 -13.62
C GLN A 494 10.33 11.97 -12.50
N GLN A 495 9.27 12.78 -12.36
CA GLN A 495 8.10 12.43 -11.56
C GLN A 495 7.36 11.24 -12.20
N ILE A 496 6.46 10.62 -11.43
CA ILE A 496 5.56 9.59 -11.95
C ILE A 496 4.73 10.15 -13.12
N SER A 497 4.54 9.34 -14.17
CA SER A 497 3.75 9.78 -15.35
C SER A 497 2.24 9.84 -15.12
N ILE A 498 1.78 9.33 -13.97
CA ILE A 498 0.37 9.31 -13.55
C ILE A 498 0.21 9.95 -12.15
N PRO A 499 0.33 11.28 -12.02
CA PRO A 499 0.14 11.95 -10.74
C PRO A 499 -1.25 11.69 -10.14
N GLU A 500 -2.26 11.46 -10.97
CA GLU A 500 -3.64 11.15 -10.54
C GLU A 500 -3.71 9.88 -9.69
N LEU A 501 -2.80 8.91 -9.90
CA LEU A 501 -2.71 7.70 -9.08
C LEU A 501 -2.24 8.02 -7.66
N ILE A 502 -1.29 8.94 -7.52
CA ILE A 502 -0.77 9.38 -6.22
C ILE A 502 -1.80 10.23 -5.50
N GLU A 503 -2.45 11.16 -6.20
CA GLU A 503 -3.53 11.97 -5.64
C GLU A 503 -4.71 11.10 -5.18
N ALA A 504 -5.13 10.13 -6.00
CA ALA A 504 -6.16 9.17 -5.61
C ALA A 504 -5.75 8.35 -4.39
N THR A 505 -4.52 7.84 -4.35
CA THR A 505 -3.98 7.10 -3.19
C THR A 505 -4.05 7.95 -1.92
N ALA A 506 -3.56 9.19 -1.99
CA ALA A 506 -3.54 10.14 -0.88
C ALA A 506 -4.96 10.42 -0.36
N THR A 507 -5.89 10.69 -1.28
CA THR A 507 -7.29 10.99 -0.98
C THR A 507 -8.03 9.81 -0.39
N MET A 508 -7.85 8.60 -0.93
CA MET A 508 -8.46 7.38 -0.40
C MET A 508 -7.94 7.08 1.01
N ALA A 509 -6.62 7.18 1.24
CA ALA A 509 -6.01 6.95 2.54
C ALA A 509 -6.50 7.98 3.58
N ALA A 510 -6.52 9.27 3.22
CA ALA A 510 -6.98 10.34 4.09
C ALA A 510 -8.47 10.19 4.44
N THR A 511 -9.29 9.76 3.47
CA THR A 511 -10.71 9.48 3.67
C THR A 511 -10.92 8.35 4.68
N CYS A 512 -10.09 7.29 4.61
CA CYS A 512 -10.14 6.20 5.58
C CYS A 512 -9.80 6.68 7.00
N VAL A 513 -8.73 7.46 7.16
CA VAL A 513 -8.32 8.03 8.46
C VAL A 513 -9.41 8.95 9.01
N LEU A 514 -9.94 9.85 8.19
CA LEU A 514 -11.05 10.74 8.59
C LEU A 514 -12.29 9.96 9.02
N GLY A 515 -12.68 8.93 8.25
CA GLY A 515 -13.83 8.09 8.60
C GLY A 515 -13.65 7.37 9.94
N ARG A 516 -12.45 6.88 10.21
CA ARG A 516 -12.10 6.24 11.48
C ARG A 516 -12.09 7.25 12.62
N TYR A 517 -11.44 8.39 12.44
CA TYR A 517 -11.41 9.48 13.42
C TYR A 517 -12.82 9.87 13.85
N LEU A 518 -13.71 10.15 12.89
CA LEU A 518 -15.09 10.54 13.16
C LEU A 518 -15.87 9.45 13.91
N ARG A 519 -15.54 8.17 13.71
CA ARG A 519 -16.18 7.08 14.43
C ARG A 519 -15.67 6.98 15.87
N ASP A 520 -14.37 7.14 16.07
CA ASP A 520 -13.73 7.06 17.38
C ASP A 520 -14.12 8.26 18.26
N THR A 521 -14.39 9.43 17.68
CA THR A 521 -14.80 10.67 18.37
C THR A 521 -16.31 10.93 18.41
N LYS A 522 -17.12 10.00 17.88
CA LYS A 522 -18.58 10.15 17.78
C LYS A 522 -19.45 10.00 19.04
N PRO A 523 -18.96 9.98 20.31
CA PRO A 523 -19.87 10.33 21.40
C PRO A 523 -20.40 11.77 21.29
N MET A 524 -19.81 12.66 20.48
CA MET A 524 -20.13 14.10 20.49
C MET A 524 -21.28 14.58 19.58
N VAL A 525 -21.84 13.78 18.67
CA VAL A 525 -22.78 14.31 17.63
C VAL A 525 -24.21 13.75 17.69
N ASN A 526 -24.51 12.77 18.57
CA ASN A 526 -25.85 12.17 18.67
C ASN A 526 -26.60 12.55 19.97
N GLN A 527 -26.58 13.82 20.36
CA GLN A 527 -27.60 14.40 21.23
C GLN A 527 -28.16 15.68 20.59
N GLN A 528 -28.96 15.51 19.53
CA GLN A 528 -30.06 16.39 19.12
C GLN A 528 -30.49 16.04 17.70
N HIS A 529 -31.43 15.09 17.59
CA HIS A 529 -32.57 15.08 16.66
C HIS A 529 -33.17 13.68 16.62
N GLU A 530 -33.85 13.30 17.71
CA GLU A 530 -35.08 12.54 17.56
C GLU A 530 -36.20 13.55 17.31
N PRO A 531 -36.97 13.44 16.21
CA PRO A 531 -38.23 14.14 16.12
C PRO A 531 -39.22 13.44 17.07
N GLY A 532 -39.39 14.04 18.26
CA GLY A 532 -40.41 13.67 19.21
C GLY A 532 -41.81 13.76 18.60
N THR A 533 -42.50 12.62 18.60
CA THR A 533 -43.93 12.47 18.91
C THR A 533 -44.84 13.68 18.65
N PHE A 534 -45.47 13.70 17.48
CA PHE A 534 -46.73 14.43 17.30
C PHE A 534 -47.85 13.67 18.03
N GLY A 535 -48.50 14.39 18.95
CA GLY A 535 -49.59 13.89 19.78
C GLY A 535 -50.82 13.50 18.99
N ARG A 536 -51.43 12.38 19.41
CA ARG A 536 -52.82 12.05 19.09
C ARG A 536 -53.72 13.00 19.88
N TYR A 537 -54.52 13.80 19.17
CA TYR A 537 -55.73 14.39 19.74
C TYR A 537 -56.80 13.30 19.80
N GLU A 538 -57.18 12.93 21.02
CA GLU A 538 -58.47 12.29 21.29
C GLU A 538 -59.57 13.33 21.11
N ASN A 539 -60.57 12.99 20.30
CA ASN A 539 -61.92 13.56 20.42
C ASN A 539 -62.89 12.38 20.22
N ASN A 540 -63.41 11.88 21.34
CA ASN A 540 -64.66 11.11 21.41
C ASN A 540 -65.82 12.11 21.52
N PRO A 541 -67.03 11.78 21.03
CA PRO A 541 -67.82 10.66 21.53
C PRO A 541 -68.04 9.51 20.56
#